data_AF-A0A933J8J8-F1
#
_entry.id   AF-A0A933J8J8-F1
#
_cell.length_a   1.000
_cell.length_b   1.000
_cell.length_c   1.000
_cell.angle_alpha   90.00
_cell.angle_beta   90.00
_cell.angle_gamma   90.00
#
_symmetry.space_group_name_H-M   'P 1'
#
loop_
_entity.id
_entity.type
_entity.pdbx_description
1 polymer ?
#
loop_
_entity_poly.entity_id
_entity_poly.type
_entity_poly.pdbx_seq_one_letter_code
_entity_poly.pdbx_strand_id
1 'polypeptide(L)'
;MKLEIRNISVTSLINSSVPVVVFILGLLGAVVGYLVVPNPQLMSLNIWQKTISIGLYSLLYMLIVSALLVFVAFMYNILTGVLGLRGFVLDLEEVHEE
;
A
#
# COMPACT_ATOMS: atom_id res chain seq x y z
N MET A 1 13.07 26.47 -1.07
CA MET A 1 14.04 25.79 -0.15
C MET A 1 14.22 24.33 -0.57
N LYS A 2 15.42 23.74 -0.45
CA LYS A 2 15.65 22.30 -0.73
C LYS A 2 15.45 21.48 0.55
N LEU A 3 14.41 20.65 0.58
CA LEU A 3 14.11 19.74 1.69
C LEU A 3 14.61 18.33 1.36
N GLU A 4 15.43 17.74 2.24
CA GLU A 4 15.88 16.35 2.13
C GLU A 4 15.15 15.47 3.14
N ILE A 5 14.35 14.53 2.65
CA ILE A 5 13.64 13.57 3.49
C ILE A 5 14.60 12.43 3.83
N ARG A 6 15.13 12.39 5.05
CA ARG A 6 16.09 11.34 5.46
C ARG A 6 15.46 10.22 6.28
N ASN A 7 14.20 10.33 6.67
CA ASN A 7 13.51 9.34 7.49
C ASN A 7 12.02 9.29 7.14
N ILE A 8 11.48 8.08 7.01
CA ILE A 8 10.06 7.78 6.84
C ILE A 8 9.55 7.14 8.14
N SER A 9 8.55 7.76 8.76
CA SER A 9 7.90 7.22 9.96
C SER A 9 7.06 5.99 9.64
N VAL A 10 7.39 4.85 10.23
CA VAL A 10 6.62 3.60 10.11
C VAL A 10 5.20 3.77 10.64
N THR A 11 5.03 4.50 11.74
CA THR A 11 3.71 4.78 12.33
C THR A 11 2.83 5.59 11.37
N SER A 12 3.43 6.49 10.59
CA SER A 12 2.69 7.26 9.57
C SER A 12 2.16 6.34 8.48
N LEU A 13 2.92 5.34 8.03
CA LEU A 13 2.44 4.38 7.02
C LEU A 13 1.23 3.57 7.51
N ILE A 14 1.26 3.12 8.77
CA ILE A 14 0.18 2.31 9.36
C ILE A 14 -1.08 3.12 9.63
N ASN A 15 -0.94 4.35 10.15
CA ASN A 15 -2.07 5.20 10.53
C ASN A 15 -2.54 6.12 9.40
N SER A 16 -1.92 6.06 8.22
CA SER A 16 -2.34 6.83 7.04
C SER A 16 -3.56 6.22 6.36
N SER A 17 -4.02 6.88 5.30
CA SER A 17 -5.01 6.35 4.36
C SER A 17 -4.48 5.18 3.50
N VAL A 18 -3.17 4.92 3.49
CA VAL A 18 -2.55 3.92 2.60
C VAL A 18 -3.14 2.52 2.78
N PRO A 19 -3.27 1.95 4.00
CA PRO A 19 -3.87 0.61 4.16
C PRO A 19 -5.31 0.54 3.66
N VAL A 20 -6.09 1.62 3.83
CA VAL A 20 -7.47 1.70 3.35
C VAL A 20 -7.52 1.72 1.83
N VAL A 21 -6.66 2.51 1.17
CA VAL A 21 -6.57 2.54 -0.29
C VAL A 21 -6.18 1.17 -0.83
N VAL A 22 -5.18 0.53 -0.23
CA VAL A 22 -4.73 -0.81 -0.62
C VAL A 22 -5.85 -1.84 -0.42
N PHE A 23 -6.62 -1.74 0.66
CA PHE A 23 -7.79 -2.60 0.88
C PHE A 23 -8.84 -2.43 -0.21
N ILE A 24 -9.17 -1.19 -0.59
CA ILE A 24 -10.14 -0.91 -1.67
C ILE A 24 -9.63 -1.47 -3.01
N LEU A 25 -8.34 -1.30 -3.32
CA LEU A 25 -7.73 -1.89 -4.51
C LEU A 25 -7.79 -3.42 -4.50
N GLY A 26 -7.51 -4.04 -3.35
CA GLY A 26 -7.65 -5.47 -3.14
C GLY A 26 -9.09 -5.95 -3.33
N LEU A 27 -10.07 -5.17 -2.87
CA LEU A 27 -11.50 -5.46 -3.01
C LEU A 27 -11.95 -5.38 -4.46
N LEU A 28 -11.55 -4.34 -5.19
CA LEU A 28 -11.84 -4.24 -6.62
C LEU A 28 -11.22 -5.41 -7.39
N GLY A 29 -9.96 -5.74 -7.11
CA GLY A 29 -9.28 -6.89 -7.72
C GLY A 29 -9.98 -8.22 -7.42
N ALA A 30 -10.40 -8.42 -6.17
CA ALA A 30 -11.13 -9.61 -5.75
C ALA A 30 -12.52 -9.72 -6.39
N VAL A 31 -13.28 -8.62 -6.45
CA VAL A 31 -14.59 -8.61 -7.11
C VAL A 31 -14.44 -9.00 -8.58
N VAL A 32 -13.45 -8.44 -9.27
CA VAL A 32 -13.17 -8.80 -10.67
C VAL A 32 -12.78 -10.28 -10.77
N GLY A 33 -11.88 -10.76 -9.92
CA GLY A 33 -11.38 -12.14 -9.97
C GLY A 33 -12.38 -13.23 -9.57
N TYR A 34 -13.31 -12.94 -8.66
CA TYR A 34 -14.26 -13.93 -8.12
C TYR A 34 -15.65 -13.87 -8.77
N LEU A 35 -16.06 -12.71 -9.30
CA LEU A 35 -17.41 -12.49 -9.84
C LEU A 35 -17.45 -12.16 -11.33
N VAL A 36 -16.44 -11.45 -11.87
CA VAL A 36 -16.47 -10.98 -13.26
C VAL A 36 -15.73 -11.92 -14.19
N VAL A 37 -14.52 -12.36 -13.81
CA VAL A 37 -13.70 -13.24 -14.62
C VAL A 37 -14.08 -14.70 -14.34
N PRO A 38 -14.48 -15.48 -15.37
CA PRO A 38 -14.81 -16.88 -15.18
C PRO A 38 -13.56 -17.68 -14.80
N ASN A 39 -13.52 -18.14 -13.55
CA ASN A 39 -12.47 -19.01 -13.05
C ASN A 39 -13.04 -20.42 -12.76
N PRO A 40 -12.60 -21.47 -13.48
CA PRO A 40 -13.06 -22.85 -13.26
C PRO A 40 -12.87 -23.33 -11.82
N GLN A 41 -11.84 -22.85 -11.12
CA GLN A 41 -11.54 -23.22 -9.73
C GLN A 41 -12.53 -22.63 -8.72
N LEU A 42 -13.21 -21.54 -9.08
CA LEU A 42 -14.15 -20.82 -8.22
C LEU A 42 -15.61 -21.10 -8.61
N MET A 43 -15.84 -21.94 -9.63
CA MET A 43 -17.18 -22.20 -10.19
C MET A 43 -18.04 -23.06 -9.26
N SER A 44 -17.42 -23.94 -8.46
CA SER A 44 -18.10 -24.77 -7.46
C SER A 44 -18.52 -23.99 -6.21
N LEU A 45 -18.03 -22.76 -6.02
CA LEU A 45 -18.33 -21.94 -4.87
C LEU A 45 -19.68 -21.23 -5.04
N ASN A 46 -20.51 -21.29 -4.01
CA ASN A 46 -21.74 -20.52 -3.96
C ASN A 46 -21.45 -19.02 -3.75
N ILE A 47 -22.44 -18.17 -3.99
CA ILE A 47 -22.26 -16.70 -3.92
C ILE A 47 -21.78 -16.23 -2.53
N TRP A 48 -22.23 -16.88 -1.45
CA TRP A 48 -21.81 -16.55 -0.09
C TRP A 48 -20.32 -16.87 0.16
N GLN A 49 -19.86 -18.03 -0.29
CA GLN A 49 -18.46 -18.43 -0.24
C GLN A 49 -17.59 -17.49 -1.06
N LYS A 50 -18.07 -17.02 -2.22
CA LYS A 50 -17.38 -16.02 -3.02
C LYS A 50 -17.26 -14.68 -2.29
N THR A 51 -18.33 -14.19 -1.68
CA THR A 51 -18.32 -12.93 -0.90
C THR A 51 -17.36 -12.99 0.28
N ILE A 52 -17.36 -14.08 1.05
CA ILE A 52 -16.41 -14.29 2.15
C ILE A 52 -14.97 -14.32 1.61
N SER A 53 -14.75 -15.04 0.50
CA SER A 53 -13.43 -15.13 -0.14
C SER A 53 -12.92 -13.78 -0.61
N ILE A 54 -13.80 -12.92 -1.16
CA ILE A 54 -13.47 -11.54 -1.55
C ILE A 54 -13.00 -10.74 -0.33
N GLY A 55 -13.72 -10.83 0.78
CA GLY A 55 -13.35 -10.15 2.02
C GLY A 55 -11.98 -10.61 2.55
N LEU A 56 -11.79 -11.93 2.66
CA LEU A 56 -10.53 -12.51 3.13
C LEU A 56 -9.36 -12.18 2.22
N TYR A 57 -9.54 -12.25 0.91
CA TYR A 57 -8.52 -11.85 -0.06
C TYR A 57 -8.13 -10.39 0.13
N SER A 58 -9.11 -9.49 0.24
CA SER A 58 -8.86 -8.04 0.36
C SER A 58 -8.11 -7.69 1.64
N LEU A 59 -8.46 -8.35 2.74
CA LEU A 59 -7.76 -8.22 4.02
C LEU A 59 -6.33 -8.73 3.94
N LEU A 60 -6.13 -9.93 3.39
CA LEU A 60 -4.81 -10.52 3.24
C LEU A 60 -3.92 -9.68 2.32
N TYR A 61 -4.47 -9.21 1.21
CA TYR A 61 -3.79 -8.34 0.26
C TYR A 61 -3.34 -7.05 0.94
N MET A 62 -4.24 -6.38 1.66
CA MET A 62 -3.91 -5.18 2.43
C MET A 62 -2.80 -5.43 3.45
N LEU A 63 -2.86 -6.55 4.17
CA LEU A 63 -1.86 -6.89 5.19
C LEU A 63 -0.48 -7.14 4.56
N ILE A 64 -0.40 -7.93 3.50
CA ILE A 64 0.87 -8.27 2.82
C ILE A 64 1.50 -7.01 2.23
N VAL A 65 0.71 -6.20 1.51
CA VAL A 65 1.22 -4.97 0.89
C VAL A 65 1.63 -3.94 1.95
N SER A 66 0.88 -3.81 3.05
CA SER A 66 1.28 -2.92 4.15
C SER A 66 2.58 -3.38 4.80
N ALA A 67 2.75 -4.69 5.02
CA ALA A 67 4.00 -5.24 5.54
C ALA A 67 5.18 -4.97 4.60
N LEU A 68 4.97 -5.11 3.28
CA LEU A 68 5.98 -4.78 2.28
C LEU A 68 6.35 -3.29 2.32
N LEU A 69 5.38 -2.39 2.43
CA LEU A 69 5.65 -0.94 2.52
C LEU A 69 6.42 -0.56 3.79
N VAL A 70 6.08 -1.17 4.93
CA VAL A 70 6.83 -1.00 6.18
C VAL A 70 8.27 -1.49 6.01
N PHE A 71 8.47 -2.64 5.37
CA PHE A 71 9.80 -3.17 5.09
C PHE A 71 10.61 -2.24 4.18
N VAL A 72 10.01 -1.70 3.12
CA VAL A 72 10.66 -0.73 2.22
C VAL A 72 11.04 0.55 2.97
N ALA A 73 10.14 1.08 3.81
CA ALA A 73 10.42 2.26 4.63
C ALA A 73 11.55 2.01 5.63
N PHE A 74 11.58 0.83 6.25
CA PHE A 74 12.67 0.40 7.11
C PHE A 74 14.01 0.35 6.36
N MET A 75 14.03 -0.21 5.14
CA MET A 75 15.23 -0.23 4.30
C MET A 75 15.69 1.17 3.92
N TYR A 76 14.76 2.05 3.54
CA TYR A 76 15.05 3.44 3.26
C TYR A 76 15.76 4.11 4.44
N ASN A 77 15.20 3.97 5.65
CA ASN A 77 15.75 4.56 6.86
C ASN A 77 17.15 4.05 7.21
N ILE A 78 17.45 2.77 6.95
CA ILE A 78 18.80 2.23 7.12
C ILE A 78 19.76 2.87 6.13
N LEU A 79 19.39 2.93 4.85
CA LEU A 79 20.23 3.44 3.78
C LEU A 79 20.56 4.93 3.99
N THR A 80 19.57 5.76 4.35
CA THR A 80 19.75 7.22 4.48
C THR A 80 20.22 7.65 5.87
N GLY A 81 19.79 6.93 6.90
CA GLY A 81 20.08 7.24 8.30
C GLY A 81 21.39 6.65 8.78
N VAL A 82 21.64 5.36 8.52
CA VAL A 82 22.80 4.63 9.05
C VAL A 82 23.98 4.69 8.08
N LEU A 83 23.74 4.44 6.79
CA LEU A 83 24.81 4.39 5.78
C LEU A 83 25.14 5.76 5.16
N GLY A 84 24.39 6.80 5.52
CA GLY A 84 24.67 8.18 5.10
C GLY A 84 24.45 8.44 3.61
N LEU A 85 23.71 7.58 2.91
CA LEU A 85 23.31 7.85 1.53
C LEU A 85 22.37 9.07 1.51
N ARG A 86 22.46 9.86 0.44
CA ARG A 86 21.56 11.01 0.23
C ARG A 86 20.12 10.53 0.12
N GLY A 87 19.24 11.17 0.87
CA GLY A 87 17.80 10.94 0.81
C GLY A 87 17.16 11.63 -0.40
N PHE A 88 15.84 11.50 -0.48
CA PHE A 88 15.03 12.16 -1.50
C PHE A 88 15.02 13.68 -1.27
N VAL A 89 15.45 14.45 -2.27
CA VAL A 89 15.51 15.92 -2.22
C VAL A 89 14.35 16.49 -3.03
N LEU A 90 13.50 17.27 -2.37
CA LEU A 90 12.43 18.04 -3.00
C LEU A 90 12.85 19.51 -3.06
N ASP A 91 12.80 20.09 -4.26
CA ASP A 91 12.91 21.53 -4.45
C ASP A 91 11.48 22.08 -4.50
N LEU A 92 11.05 22.74 -3.43
CA LEU A 92 9.74 23.39 -3.38
C LEU A 92 9.91 24.83 -3.87
N GLU A 93 9.27 25.13 -4.99
CA GLU A 93 9.14 26.48 -5.52
C GLU A 93 8.03 27.20 -4.75
N GLU A 94 8.38 28.28 -4.04
CA GLU A 94 7.44 29.07 -3.25
C GLU A 94 6.58 29.90 -4.21
N VAL A 95 5.29 29.56 -4.30
CA VAL A 95 4.29 30.41 -4.98
C VAL A 95 4.24 31.73 -4.20
N HIS A 96 4.85 32.78 -4.75
CA HIS A 96 4.68 34.13 -4.25
C HIS A 96 3.24 34.54 -4.60
N GLU A 97 2.37 34.58 -3.59
CA GLU A 97 1.08 35.26 -3.70
C GLU A 97 1.37 36.77 -3.90
N GLU A 98 1.07 37.28 -5.09
CA GLU A 98 0.95 38.73 -5.34
C GLU A 98 -0.31 39.30 -4.68
#